data_AF-A0A0R2QXH8-F1
#
_entry.id   AF-A0A0R2QXH8-F1
#
_cell.length_a   1.000
_cell.length_b   1.000
_cell.length_c   1.000
_cell.angle_alpha   90.00
_cell.angle_beta   90.00
_cell.angle_gamma   90.00
#
_symmetry.space_group_name_H-M   'P 1'
#
loop_
_entity.id
_entity.type
_entity.pdbx_description
1 polymer ?
#
loop_
_entity_poly.entity_id
_entity_poly.type
_entity_poly.pdbx_seq_one_letter_code
_entity_poly.pdbx_strand_id
1 'polypeptide(L)'
;MAESIEPEVNAPSEGQTITQGRSAEMRSQIVIDGLDVVPPMPYGSKCPQWYALATQYFSADEWDTIDFLLNRESRCDAQALNPKDVNGKPSYSLFQINGFWCSPSKHYAMGFLQEQGVLTTCEELFDPVTQFRAARAIYVEGLVRHGMGWRSWGSYPETR
;
A
#
# COMPACT_ATOMS: atom_id res chain seq x y z
N MET A 1 40.18 47.04 11.45
CA MET A 1 41.64 46.86 11.25
C MET A 1 41.86 45.36 11.40
N ALA A 2 41.85 44.64 10.27
CA ALA A 2 43.05 44.01 9.67
C ALA A 2 43.67 43.00 10.66
N GLU A 3 43.74 41.71 10.38
CA GLU A 3 44.55 41.16 9.29
C GLU A 3 44.13 39.73 8.91
N SER A 4 44.23 39.44 7.61
CA SER A 4 44.02 38.15 6.95
C SER A 4 45.32 37.34 6.94
N ILE A 5 45.27 36.01 7.10
CA ILE A 5 46.38 35.11 6.71
C ILE A 5 45.84 33.75 6.21
N GLU A 6 46.03 33.50 4.92
CA GLU A 6 46.34 32.21 4.27
C GLU A 6 47.45 32.54 3.22
N PRO A 7 48.16 31.60 2.54
CA PRO A 7 48.15 30.12 2.55
C PRO A 7 49.60 29.55 2.64
N GLU A 8 49.82 28.23 2.48
CA GLU A 8 50.64 27.63 1.39
C GLU A 8 50.90 26.12 1.57
N VAL A 9 50.90 25.44 0.42
CA VAL A 9 51.13 24.02 0.10
C VAL A 9 52.58 23.57 0.36
N ASN A 10 52.78 22.30 0.75
CA ASN A 10 53.85 21.46 0.18
C ASN A 10 53.70 19.96 0.50
N ALA A 11 53.75 19.14 -0.54
CA ALA A 11 54.14 17.71 -0.55
C ALA A 11 55.50 17.62 -1.31
N PRO A 12 56.13 16.46 -1.65
CA PRO A 12 55.85 15.03 -1.36
C PRO A 12 57.16 14.22 -1.02
N SER A 13 57.12 12.89 -1.23
CA SER A 13 58.24 11.92 -1.41
C SER A 13 58.60 11.06 -0.19
N GLU A 14 58.85 9.74 -0.20
CA GLU A 14 58.87 8.63 -1.18
C GLU A 14 59.06 7.32 -0.36
N GLY A 15 58.63 6.16 -0.88
CA GLY A 15 59.42 4.92 -0.70
C GLY A 15 58.80 3.69 0.01
N GLN A 16 58.49 2.69 -0.81
CA GLN A 16 58.65 1.22 -0.60
C GLN A 16 57.60 0.51 0.29
N THR A 17 56.97 -0.61 -0.06
CA THR A 17 57.41 -1.77 -0.85
C THR A 17 56.20 -2.52 -1.42
N ILE A 18 56.32 -2.96 -2.69
CA ILE A 18 55.41 -3.89 -3.36
C ILE A 18 55.57 -5.29 -2.75
N THR A 19 54.47 -5.92 -2.35
CA THR A 19 54.36 -7.38 -2.38
C THR A 19 52.99 -7.72 -2.97
N GLN A 20 53.01 -8.07 -4.26
CA GLN A 20 51.88 -8.69 -4.93
C GLN A 20 51.66 -10.10 -4.35
N GLY A 21 50.72 -10.22 -3.42
CA GLY A 21 50.02 -11.48 -3.16
C GLY A 21 48.86 -11.59 -4.14
N ARG A 22 49.07 -12.34 -5.22
CA ARG A 22 48.02 -12.73 -6.18
C ARG A 22 46.96 -13.55 -5.46
N SER A 23 45.70 -13.32 -5.86
CA SER A 23 44.52 -14.19 -5.66
C SER A 23 43.60 -13.84 -4.49
N ALA A 24 42.68 -12.90 -4.74
CA ALA A 24 41.24 -13.11 -4.54
C ALA A 24 40.50 -11.90 -5.14
N GLU A 25 40.23 -11.96 -6.43
CA GLU A 25 39.08 -11.25 -6.98
C GLU A 25 37.85 -11.71 -6.21
N MET A 26 37.34 -10.87 -5.30
CA MET A 26 35.90 -10.68 -5.20
C MET A 26 35.64 -9.35 -4.50
N ARG A 27 35.50 -8.32 -5.33
CA ARG A 27 34.66 -7.17 -5.00
C ARG A 27 33.29 -7.73 -4.63
N SER A 28 32.90 -7.60 -3.37
CA SER A 28 31.49 -7.40 -3.08
C SER A 28 31.40 -6.47 -1.89
N GLN A 29 31.43 -5.18 -2.23
CA GLN A 29 30.83 -4.16 -1.40
C GLN A 29 29.35 -4.54 -1.26
N ILE A 30 28.98 -5.14 -0.13
CA ILE A 30 27.57 -5.26 0.25
C ILE A 30 27.16 -3.88 0.72
N VAL A 31 26.74 -3.06 -0.24
CA VAL A 31 25.76 -2.01 -0.06
C VAL A 31 24.60 -2.45 -0.95
N ILE A 32 23.49 -2.92 -0.37
CA ILE A 32 22.17 -2.65 -0.94
C ILE A 32 21.19 -2.53 0.24
N ASP A 33 20.49 -1.41 0.22
CA ASP A 33 19.32 -1.01 0.99
C ASP A 33 18.40 -2.14 1.42
N GLY A 34 17.75 -1.94 2.57
CA GLY A 34 16.51 -2.64 2.93
C GLY A 34 15.40 -2.33 1.92
N LEU A 35 15.46 -2.95 0.75
CA LEU A 35 14.30 -3.10 -0.11
C LEU A 35 13.31 -3.98 0.66
N ASP A 36 12.18 -3.41 1.03
CA ASP A 36 10.99 -4.16 1.40
C ASP A 36 10.63 -5.08 0.23
N VAL A 37 11.14 -6.31 0.27
CA VAL A 37 10.78 -7.32 -0.71
C VAL A 37 9.33 -7.66 -0.47
N VAL A 38 8.44 -7.09 -1.28
CA VAL A 38 7.04 -7.52 -1.35
C VAL A 38 7.07 -9.03 -1.59
N PRO A 39 6.44 -9.84 -0.72
CA PRO A 39 6.41 -11.29 -0.92
C PRO A 39 5.92 -11.64 -2.34
N PRO A 40 6.37 -12.76 -2.92
CA PRO A 40 5.86 -13.14 -4.23
C PRO A 40 4.34 -13.40 -4.15
N MET A 41 3.61 -12.90 -5.14
CA MET A 41 2.17 -13.14 -5.27
C MET A 41 1.86 -14.65 -5.34
N PRO A 42 0.90 -15.15 -4.55
CA PRO A 42 0.49 -16.55 -4.59
C PRO A 42 0.02 -17.01 -5.98
N TYR A 43 0.50 -18.17 -6.42
CA TYR A 43 0.11 -18.75 -7.71
C TYR A 43 -1.39 -19.03 -7.77
N GLY A 44 -2.02 -18.71 -8.91
CA GLY A 44 -3.46 -18.93 -9.10
C GLY A 44 -4.36 -17.82 -8.55
N SER A 45 -3.78 -16.70 -8.11
CA SER A 45 -4.54 -15.48 -7.78
C SER A 45 -5.46 -15.09 -8.94
N LYS A 46 -6.69 -14.71 -8.62
CA LYS A 46 -7.76 -14.36 -9.56
C LYS A 46 -7.61 -12.95 -10.12
N CYS A 47 -7.09 -12.04 -9.30
CA CYS A 47 -6.91 -10.63 -9.56
C CYS A 47 -5.45 -10.18 -9.39
N PRO A 48 -4.48 -10.89 -10.02
CA PRO A 48 -3.04 -10.69 -9.76
C PRO A 48 -2.54 -9.27 -10.05
N GLN A 49 -3.20 -8.54 -10.96
CA GLN A 49 -2.85 -7.16 -11.32
C GLN A 49 -2.94 -6.18 -10.15
N TRP A 50 -3.68 -6.52 -9.09
CA TRP A 50 -3.87 -5.65 -7.92
C TRP A 50 -2.93 -5.97 -6.76
N TYR A 51 -2.11 -7.02 -6.86
CA TYR A 51 -1.24 -7.48 -5.77
C TYR A 51 -0.27 -6.43 -5.25
N ALA A 52 0.47 -5.80 -6.17
CA ALA A 52 1.47 -4.79 -5.84
C ALA A 52 0.84 -3.53 -5.20
N LEU A 53 -0.43 -3.24 -5.51
CA LEU A 53 -1.14 -2.14 -4.88
C LEU A 53 -1.71 -2.54 -3.51
N ALA A 54 -2.28 -3.74 -3.40
CA ALA A 54 -2.84 -4.26 -2.16
C ALA A 54 -1.80 -4.33 -1.04
N THR A 55 -0.58 -4.78 -1.35
CA THR A 55 0.54 -4.91 -0.41
C THR A 55 1.10 -3.58 0.09
N GLN A 56 0.70 -2.45 -0.50
CA GLN A 56 1.00 -1.11 0.06
C GLN A 56 0.07 -0.73 1.21
N TYR A 57 -1.10 -1.37 1.32
CA TYR A 57 -2.15 -1.02 2.30
C TYR A 57 -2.48 -2.13 3.28
N PHE A 58 -2.19 -3.38 2.93
CA PHE A 58 -2.47 -4.57 3.72
C PHE A 58 -1.22 -5.43 3.84
N SER A 59 -1.14 -6.24 4.91
CA SER A 59 -0.12 -7.29 5.00
C SER A 59 -0.28 -8.24 3.82
N ALA A 60 0.82 -8.83 3.34
CA ALA A 60 0.76 -9.84 2.30
C ALA A 60 -0.10 -11.06 2.70
N ASP A 61 -0.21 -11.35 4.00
CA ASP A 61 -1.05 -12.44 4.53
C ASP A 61 -2.56 -12.22 4.31
N GLU A 62 -2.98 -10.98 4.06
CA GLU A 62 -4.38 -10.64 3.74
C GLU A 62 -4.72 -10.91 2.27
N TRP A 63 -3.72 -11.23 1.44
CA TRP A 63 -3.89 -11.27 0.00
C TRP A 63 -4.94 -12.27 -0.46
N ASP A 64 -4.98 -13.47 0.12
CA ASP A 64 -5.95 -14.49 -0.33
C ASP A 64 -7.41 -14.03 -0.10
N THR A 65 -7.65 -13.29 0.98
CA THR A 65 -8.96 -12.66 1.24
C THR A 65 -9.22 -11.52 0.25
N ILE A 66 -8.23 -10.65 0.02
CA ILE A 66 -8.34 -9.53 -0.92
C ILE A 66 -8.62 -10.05 -2.33
N ASP A 67 -7.82 -10.98 -2.84
CA ASP A 67 -7.95 -11.59 -4.17
C ASP A 67 -9.36 -12.18 -4.38
N PHE A 68 -9.84 -12.92 -3.37
CA PHE A 68 -11.19 -13.45 -3.36
C PHE A 68 -12.25 -12.35 -3.43
N LEU A 69 -12.14 -11.30 -2.61
CA LEU A 69 -13.08 -10.18 -2.57
C LEU A 69 -13.08 -9.43 -3.91
N LEU A 70 -11.91 -9.05 -4.44
CA LEU A 70 -11.78 -8.34 -5.71
C LEU A 70 -12.48 -9.11 -6.84
N ASN A 71 -12.30 -10.43 -6.90
CA ASN A 71 -12.96 -11.24 -7.92
C ASN A 71 -14.46 -11.42 -7.67
N ARG A 72 -14.89 -11.52 -6.41
CA ARG A 72 -16.31 -11.68 -6.05
C ARG A 72 -17.10 -10.40 -6.33
N GLU A 73 -16.56 -9.28 -5.88
CA GLU A 73 -17.23 -7.98 -5.87
C GLU A 73 -17.27 -7.34 -7.26
N SER A 74 -16.16 -7.37 -7.99
CA SER A 74 -16.07 -6.62 -9.25
C SER A 74 -15.50 -7.40 -10.42
N ARG A 75 -15.18 -8.69 -10.25
CA ARG A 75 -14.39 -9.44 -11.24
C ARG A 75 -13.06 -8.74 -11.57
N CYS A 76 -12.44 -8.16 -10.54
CA CYS A 76 -11.20 -7.38 -10.63
C CYS A 76 -11.30 -6.08 -11.45
N ASP A 77 -12.51 -5.61 -11.78
CA ASP A 77 -12.73 -4.38 -12.55
C ASP A 77 -12.78 -3.15 -11.64
N ALA A 78 -11.90 -2.17 -11.90
CA ALA A 78 -11.85 -0.91 -11.17
C ALA A 78 -12.94 0.08 -11.59
N GLN A 79 -13.66 -0.18 -12.69
CA GLN A 79 -14.76 0.64 -13.18
C GLN A 79 -16.14 0.02 -12.90
N ALA A 80 -16.18 -1.11 -12.18
CA ALA A 80 -17.44 -1.75 -11.80
C ALA A 80 -18.33 -0.79 -11.00
N LEU A 81 -19.59 -0.70 -11.36
CA LEU A 81 -20.58 0.12 -10.67
C LEU A 81 -21.87 -0.66 -10.52
N ASN A 82 -22.33 -0.81 -9.28
CA ASN A 82 -23.68 -1.23 -8.99
C ASN A 82 -24.52 0.01 -8.62
N PRO A 83 -25.34 0.56 -9.52
CA PRO A 83 -26.00 1.85 -9.31
C PRO A 83 -27.14 1.82 -8.29
N LYS A 84 -27.66 0.64 -7.93
CA LYS A 84 -28.82 0.47 -7.03
C LYS A 84 -28.60 -0.68 -6.07
N ASP A 85 -27.62 -0.52 -5.19
CA ASP A 85 -27.35 -1.51 -4.15
C ASP A 85 -28.38 -1.45 -3.00
N VAL A 86 -28.30 -2.37 -2.03
CA VAL A 86 -29.32 -2.73 -1.02
C VAL A 86 -29.90 -1.55 -0.22
N ASN A 87 -29.19 -0.42 -0.14
CA ASN A 87 -29.61 0.77 0.61
C ASN A 87 -29.96 1.98 -0.29
N GLY A 88 -30.21 1.74 -1.58
CA GLY A 88 -30.52 2.79 -2.56
C GLY A 88 -29.34 3.68 -2.93
N LYS A 89 -28.14 3.37 -2.42
CA LYS A 89 -26.87 4.03 -2.76
C LYS A 89 -26.05 3.12 -3.66
N PRO A 90 -25.29 3.67 -4.62
CA PRO A 90 -24.42 2.90 -5.50
C PRO A 90 -23.26 2.24 -4.73
N SER A 91 -22.72 1.16 -5.27
CA SER A 91 -21.48 0.52 -4.82
C SER A 91 -20.41 0.59 -5.92
N TYR A 92 -19.19 0.95 -5.52
CA TYR A 92 -18.16 1.41 -6.43
C TYR A 92 -16.99 0.43 -6.50
N SER A 93 -16.51 0.19 -7.72
CA SER A 93 -15.21 -0.36 -8.08
C SER A 93 -14.86 -1.69 -7.38
N LEU A 94 -13.58 -1.92 -7.14
CA LEU A 94 -12.94 -3.18 -6.76
C LEU A 94 -13.56 -3.92 -5.57
N PHE A 95 -13.79 -3.19 -4.47
CA PHE A 95 -14.35 -3.76 -3.24
C PHE A 95 -15.87 -3.57 -3.15
N GLN A 96 -16.52 -3.05 -4.21
CA GLN A 96 -17.92 -2.64 -4.20
C GLN A 96 -18.27 -1.84 -2.94
N ILE A 97 -17.47 -0.81 -2.63
CA ILE A 97 -17.69 0.02 -1.45
C ILE A 97 -19.00 0.78 -1.65
N ASN A 98 -19.96 0.53 -0.75
CA ASN A 98 -21.24 1.20 -0.80
C ASN A 98 -21.10 2.70 -0.51
N GLY A 99 -21.82 3.53 -1.26
CA GLY A 99 -21.83 4.98 -1.12
C GLY A 99 -22.26 5.49 0.26
N PHE A 100 -22.84 4.64 1.11
CA PHE A 100 -23.04 4.90 2.53
C PHE A 100 -21.75 5.32 3.25
N TRP A 101 -20.60 4.72 2.91
CA TRP A 101 -19.32 5.02 3.54
C TRP A 101 -18.80 6.43 3.23
N CYS A 102 -19.24 7.00 2.11
CA CYS A 102 -18.89 8.35 1.66
C CYS A 102 -20.12 9.28 1.66
N SER A 103 -21.15 8.98 2.46
CA SER A 103 -22.34 9.81 2.60
C SER A 103 -22.55 10.24 4.05
N PRO A 104 -23.14 11.42 4.29
CA PRO A 104 -23.57 11.84 5.62
C PRO A 104 -24.40 10.77 6.34
N SER A 105 -24.14 10.61 7.63
CA SER A 105 -24.85 9.71 8.54
C SER A 105 -25.03 10.38 9.91
N LYS A 106 -25.77 9.73 10.82
CA LYS A 106 -25.92 10.21 12.21
C LYS A 106 -24.61 10.32 13.00
N HIS A 107 -23.54 9.65 12.55
CA HIS A 107 -22.25 9.63 13.24
C HIS A 107 -21.17 10.44 12.54
N TYR A 108 -21.34 10.67 11.23
CA TYR A 108 -20.37 11.33 10.38
C TYR A 108 -21.12 12.33 9.49
N ALA A 109 -21.00 13.62 9.79
CA ALA A 109 -21.71 14.69 9.11
C ALA A 109 -21.34 14.79 7.62
N MET A 110 -20.08 14.50 7.28
CA MET A 110 -19.61 14.49 5.89
C MET A 110 -19.61 13.10 5.25
N GLY A 111 -19.70 12.06 6.07
CA GLY A 111 -19.46 10.66 5.70
C GLY A 111 -18.14 10.17 6.28
N PHE A 112 -18.09 8.87 6.56
CA PHE A 112 -16.95 8.27 7.26
C PHE A 112 -15.65 8.51 6.48
N LEU A 113 -15.63 8.19 5.18
CA LEU A 113 -14.42 8.28 4.36
C LEU A 113 -13.94 9.73 4.16
N GLN A 114 -14.86 10.71 4.11
CA GLN A 114 -14.51 12.13 4.09
C GLN A 114 -13.87 12.57 5.40
N GLU A 115 -14.45 12.19 6.54
CA GLU A 115 -13.90 12.55 7.85
C GLU A 115 -12.57 11.87 8.15
N GLN A 116 -12.32 10.71 7.54
CA GLN A 116 -11.00 10.05 7.56
C GLN A 116 -9.99 10.65 6.57
N GLY A 117 -10.37 11.65 5.75
CA GLY A 117 -9.49 12.28 4.75
C GLY A 117 -9.07 11.33 3.63
N VAL A 118 -9.88 10.31 3.34
CA VAL A 118 -9.59 9.33 2.28
C VAL A 118 -9.97 9.89 0.91
N LEU A 119 -11.12 10.56 0.84
CA LEU A 119 -11.71 11.11 -0.39
C LEU A 119 -12.54 12.36 -0.05
N THR A 120 -12.89 13.14 -1.08
CA THR A 120 -13.85 14.25 -0.97
C THR A 120 -15.23 13.85 -1.49
N THR A 121 -15.29 13.10 -2.59
CA THR A 121 -16.54 12.60 -3.18
C THR A 121 -16.47 11.10 -3.49
N CYS A 122 -17.64 10.45 -3.60
CA CYS A 122 -17.72 9.01 -3.82
C CYS A 122 -17.16 8.57 -5.18
N GLU A 123 -17.13 9.46 -6.17
CA GLU A 123 -16.61 9.19 -7.51
C GLU A 123 -15.11 8.87 -7.50
N GLU A 124 -14.37 9.36 -6.50
CA GLU A 124 -12.96 9.04 -6.32
C GLU A 124 -12.73 7.55 -6.01
N LEU A 125 -13.77 6.79 -5.63
CA LEU A 125 -13.69 5.34 -5.44
C LEU A 125 -13.44 4.56 -6.74
N PHE A 126 -13.54 5.19 -7.91
CA PHE A 126 -13.12 4.59 -9.19
C PHE A 126 -11.60 4.63 -9.41
N ASP A 127 -10.87 5.44 -8.64
CA ASP A 127 -9.41 5.41 -8.61
C ASP A 127 -8.93 4.24 -7.72
N PRO A 128 -8.14 3.29 -8.25
CA PRO A 128 -7.70 2.12 -7.48
C PRO A 128 -6.95 2.50 -6.19
N VAL A 129 -6.11 3.54 -6.22
CA VAL A 129 -5.33 3.94 -5.04
C VAL A 129 -6.27 4.40 -3.92
N THR A 130 -7.22 5.28 -4.25
CA THR A 130 -8.25 5.76 -3.32
C THR A 130 -9.14 4.64 -2.82
N GLN A 131 -9.50 3.70 -3.69
CA GLN A 131 -10.32 2.54 -3.37
C GLN A 131 -9.63 1.60 -2.36
N PHE A 132 -8.33 1.35 -2.50
CA PHE A 132 -7.57 0.57 -1.51
C PHE A 132 -7.38 1.32 -0.18
N ARG A 133 -7.18 2.64 -0.22
CA ARG A 133 -7.18 3.48 1.01
C ARG A 133 -8.52 3.41 1.73
N ALA A 134 -9.63 3.49 0.99
CA ALA A 134 -10.98 3.38 1.54
C ALA A 134 -11.24 2.00 2.13
N ALA A 135 -10.88 0.92 1.42
CA ALA A 135 -11.01 -0.44 1.92
C ALA A 135 -10.21 -0.63 3.22
N ARG A 136 -8.99 -0.09 3.30
CA ARG A 136 -8.17 -0.14 4.52
C ARG A 136 -8.80 0.61 5.69
N ALA A 137 -9.34 1.80 5.46
CA ALA A 137 -10.03 2.58 6.51
C ALA A 137 -11.24 1.82 7.07
N ILE A 138 -12.05 1.20 6.20
CA ILE A 138 -13.22 0.40 6.61
C ILE A 138 -12.78 -0.88 7.34
N TYR A 139 -11.73 -1.55 6.87
CA TYR A 139 -11.15 -2.72 7.54
C TYR A 139 -10.69 -2.38 8.96
N VAL A 140 -9.96 -1.28 9.13
CA VAL A 140 -9.49 -0.82 10.46
C VAL A 140 -10.66 -0.46 11.37
N GLU A 141 -11.69 0.23 10.86
CA GLU A 141 -12.91 0.50 11.63
C GLU A 141 -13.60 -0.79 12.10
N GLY A 142 -13.67 -1.81 11.23
CA GLY A 142 -14.19 -3.14 11.58
C GLY A 142 -13.39 -3.82 12.70
N LEU A 143 -12.06 -3.77 12.61
CA LEU A 143 -11.17 -4.28 13.67
C LEU A 143 -11.37 -3.54 14.99
N VAL A 144 -11.34 -2.20 14.97
CA VAL A 144 -11.42 -1.37 16.19
C VAL A 144 -12.78 -1.53 16.87
N ARG A 145 -13.88 -1.55 16.12
CA ARG A 145 -15.23 -1.60 16.69
C ARG A 145 -15.73 -3.00 17.02
N HIS A 146 -15.27 -4.00 16.27
CA HIS A 146 -15.87 -5.34 16.30
C HIS A 146 -14.86 -6.49 16.37
N GLY A 147 -13.56 -6.20 16.33
CA GLY A 147 -12.51 -7.23 16.29
C GLY A 147 -12.50 -8.06 15.01
N MET A 148 -13.12 -7.57 13.93
CA MET A 148 -13.24 -8.29 12.65
C MET A 148 -13.10 -7.31 11.49
N GLY A 149 -11.97 -7.33 10.79
CA GLY A 149 -11.65 -6.32 9.77
C GLY A 149 -12.54 -6.43 8.53
N TRP A 150 -12.67 -7.64 8.00
CA TRP A 150 -13.45 -7.89 6.78
C TRP A 150 -14.97 -7.91 6.97
N ARG A 151 -15.47 -7.58 8.16
CA ARG A 151 -16.90 -7.67 8.53
C ARG A 151 -17.83 -6.97 7.55
N SER A 152 -17.42 -5.83 6.98
CA SER A 152 -18.21 -5.06 6.01
C SER A 152 -18.46 -5.81 4.70
N TRP A 153 -17.66 -6.84 4.41
CA TRP A 153 -17.76 -7.71 3.24
C TRP A 153 -18.21 -9.14 3.60
N GLY A 154 -18.71 -9.36 4.82
CA GLY A 154 -19.18 -10.63 5.34
C GLY A 154 -18.30 -11.21 6.46
N SER A 155 -18.72 -12.34 7.03
CA SER A 155 -18.01 -13.04 8.10
C SER A 155 -17.12 -14.14 7.51
N TYR A 156 -15.96 -13.77 6.97
CA TYR A 156 -14.94 -14.74 6.56
C TYR A 156 -13.97 -14.98 7.71
N PRO A 157 -13.58 -16.24 8.01
CA PRO A 157 -12.46 -16.46 8.90
C PRO A 157 -11.22 -15.86 8.24
N GLU A 158 -10.47 -15.05 9.00
CA GLU A 158 -9.25 -14.34 8.57
C GLU A 158 -8.09 -15.30 8.18
N THR A 159 -8.35 -16.60 8.12
CA THR A 159 -7.42 -17.65 7.74
C THR A 159 -8.16 -18.75 6.99
N ARG A 160 -7.89 -18.94 5.70
CA ARG A 160 -8.18 -20.20 5.01
C ARG A 160 -6.99 -20.62 4.17
#